data_AF-A0A854Q9K1-F1
#
_entry.id   AF-A0A854Q9K1-F1
#
_cell.length_a   1.000
_cell.length_b   1.000
_cell.length_c   1.000
_cell.angle_alpha   90.00
_cell.angle_beta   90.00
_cell.angle_gamma   90.00
#
_symmetry.space_group_name_H-M   'P 1'
#
loop_
_entity.id
_entity.type
_entity.pdbx_description
1 polymer ?
#
loop_
_entity_poly.entity_id
_entity_poly.type
_entity_poly.pdbx_seq_one_letter_code
_entity_poly.pdbx_strand_id
1 'polypeptide(L)'
;MASISPVKVAGTVAAVAVSGFLGYAVYFDYMRRHSPEFRKSLRKQHKKLSAVAEANAKAEKEKNAKALRDGFLRIQTEAVPMTPDQQEGYFAEAANQGEQLIAQGEEHYVEAALHFFRALRVYGNPGELLAVYQRVVPPPVLDMIIQLIALSTSTATGAGAGARPTAASLETPAPAPASVEDLDEEKPAKEDAPSPNSASQGSGAEWEKVNQEAQE
;
A
#
# COMPACT_ATOMS: atom_id res chain seq x y z
N MET A 1 41.61 71.73 7.22
CA MET A 1 41.64 70.48 6.43
C MET A 1 41.49 69.33 7.40
N ALA A 2 40.42 68.53 7.30
CA ALA A 2 40.19 67.43 8.25
C ALA A 2 41.15 66.26 7.97
N SER A 3 41.95 65.85 8.96
CA SER A 3 42.87 64.71 8.84
C SER A 3 42.12 63.40 9.01
N ILE A 4 42.12 62.55 7.99
CA ILE A 4 41.51 61.22 8.05
C ILE A 4 42.52 60.25 8.68
N SER A 5 42.17 59.68 9.82
CA SER A 5 43.03 58.71 10.52
C SER A 5 43.13 57.39 9.74
N PRO A 6 44.30 56.73 9.69
CA PRO A 6 44.50 55.48 8.96
C PRO A 6 43.55 54.36 9.40
N VAL A 7 43.14 54.34 10.67
CA VAL A 7 42.14 53.39 11.21
C VAL A 7 40.76 53.56 10.54
N LYS A 8 40.36 54.80 10.22
CA LYS A 8 39.10 55.07 9.51
C LYS A 8 39.17 54.59 8.06
N VAL A 9 40.32 54.75 7.39
CA VAL A 9 40.55 54.24 6.04
C VAL A 9 40.55 52.71 6.00
N ALA A 10 41.22 52.06 6.96
CA ALA A 10 41.24 50.60 7.06
C ALA A 10 39.84 50.04 7.35
N GLY A 11 39.08 50.69 8.25
CA GLY A 11 37.71 50.30 8.58
C GLY A 11 36.75 50.39 7.39
N THR A 12 36.84 51.45 6.57
CA THR A 12 35.97 51.59 5.40
C THR A 12 36.31 50.58 4.31
N VAL A 13 37.59 50.32 4.06
CA VAL A 13 38.02 49.30 3.07
C VAL A 13 37.57 47.90 3.50
N ALA A 14 37.72 47.55 4.77
CA ALA A 14 37.27 46.27 5.30
C ALA A 14 35.73 46.12 5.19
N ALA A 15 34.98 47.17 5.53
CA ALA A 15 33.52 47.15 5.42
C ALA A 15 33.04 46.97 3.96
N VAL A 16 33.70 47.63 3.00
CA VAL A 16 33.39 47.48 1.57
C VAL A 16 33.77 46.10 1.05
N ALA A 17 34.89 45.53 1.50
CA ALA A 17 35.30 44.19 1.11
C ALA A 17 34.32 43.13 1.62
N VAL A 18 33.91 43.22 2.89
CA VAL A 18 32.93 42.29 3.49
C VAL A 18 31.57 42.41 2.80
N SER A 19 31.08 43.62 2.54
CA SER A 19 29.80 43.82 1.86
C SER A 19 29.81 43.35 0.42
N GLY A 20 30.89 43.59 -0.32
CA GLY A 20 31.09 43.05 -1.67
C GLY A 20 31.12 41.52 -1.69
N PHE A 21 31.78 40.89 -0.71
CA PHE A 21 31.82 39.43 -0.59
C PHE A 21 30.44 38.84 -0.28
N LEU A 22 29.71 39.40 0.70
CA LEU A 22 28.35 38.96 1.03
C LEU A 22 27.40 39.15 -0.17
N GLY A 23 27.48 40.30 -0.84
CA GLY A 23 26.68 40.58 -2.03
C GLY A 23 26.96 39.58 -3.16
N TYR A 24 28.23 39.24 -3.40
CA TYR A 24 28.60 38.23 -4.38
C TYR A 24 28.13 36.82 -3.97
N ALA A 25 28.25 36.44 -2.70
CA ALA A 25 27.79 35.14 -2.22
C ALA A 25 26.27 34.97 -2.42
N VAL A 26 25.48 36.00 -2.11
CA VAL A 26 24.03 36.01 -2.36
C VAL A 26 23.73 35.94 -3.86
N TYR A 27 24.39 36.75 -4.68
CA TYR A 27 24.22 36.73 -6.13
C TYR A 27 24.59 35.37 -6.74
N PHE A 28 25.69 34.78 -6.29
CA PHE A 28 26.18 33.50 -6.77
C PHE A 28 25.22 32.36 -6.39
N ASP A 29 24.72 32.33 -5.15
CA ASP A 29 23.71 31.32 -4.75
C ASP A 29 22.40 31.50 -5.52
N TYR A 30 21.98 32.75 -5.78
CA TYR A 30 20.83 33.06 -6.63
C TYR A 30 21.03 32.55 -8.06
N MET A 31 22.14 32.90 -8.72
CA MET A 31 22.45 32.44 -10.08
C MET A 31 22.51 30.91 -10.17
N ARG A 32 23.07 30.24 -9.16
CA ARG A 32 23.13 28.78 -9.11
C ARG A 32 21.73 28.16 -9.02
N ARG A 33 20.87 28.67 -8.12
CA ARG A 33 19.51 28.13 -7.88
C ARG A 33 18.51 28.48 -8.98
N HIS A 34 18.71 29.58 -9.69
CA HIS A 34 17.84 30.01 -10.80
C HIS A 34 18.27 29.46 -12.17
N SER A 35 19.32 28.63 -12.22
CA SER A 35 19.73 27.99 -13.48
C SER A 35 18.69 26.93 -13.93
N PRO A 36 18.23 26.96 -15.20
CA PRO A 36 17.24 26.00 -15.71
C PRO A 36 17.79 24.57 -15.76
N GLU A 37 19.09 24.40 -15.98
CA GLU A 37 19.75 23.10 -16.03
C GLU A 37 19.76 22.39 -14.67
N PHE A 38 19.92 23.12 -13.56
CA PHE A 38 19.84 22.54 -12.21
C PHE A 38 18.44 22.00 -11.89
N ARG A 39 17.39 22.74 -12.28
CA ARG A 39 16.01 22.25 -12.11
C ARG A 39 15.73 21.01 -12.97
N LYS A 40 16.26 20.98 -14.19
CA LYS A 40 16.17 19.80 -15.07
C LYS A 40 16.93 18.61 -14.48
N SER A 41 18.13 18.81 -13.92
CA SER A 41 18.92 17.73 -13.32
C SER A 41 18.24 17.15 -12.09
N LEU A 42 17.65 17.98 -11.22
CA LEU A 42 16.85 17.52 -10.07
C LEU A 42 15.65 16.69 -10.50
N ARG A 43 14.88 17.13 -11.51
CA ARG A 43 13.76 16.36 -12.05
C ARG A 43 14.22 15.02 -12.62
N LYS A 44 15.35 15.01 -13.33
CA LYS A 44 15.96 13.77 -13.85
C LYS A 44 16.41 12.85 -12.72
N GLN A 45 17.02 13.37 -11.66
CA GLN A 45 17.45 12.59 -10.51
C GLN A 45 16.25 12.01 -9.76
N HIS A 46 15.23 12.80 -9.46
CA HIS A 46 14.02 12.32 -8.80
C HIS A 46 13.33 11.23 -9.64
N LYS A 47 13.19 11.43 -10.96
CA LYS A 47 12.64 10.41 -11.87
C LYS A 47 13.49 9.13 -11.89
N LYS A 48 14.82 9.24 -11.83
CA LYS A 48 15.71 8.08 -11.76
C LYS A 48 15.56 7.35 -10.43
N LEU A 49 15.51 8.07 -9.31
CA LEU A 49 15.34 7.47 -7.98
C LEU A 49 13.98 6.77 -7.86
N SER A 50 12.89 7.40 -8.33
CA SER A 50 11.57 6.77 -8.34
C SER A 50 11.55 5.54 -9.25
N ALA A 51 12.13 5.61 -10.45
CA ALA A 51 12.21 4.47 -11.36
C ALA A 51 13.05 3.32 -10.79
N VAL A 52 14.14 3.61 -10.09
CA VAL A 52 14.96 2.59 -9.41
C VAL A 52 14.21 1.99 -8.24
N ALA A 53 13.51 2.79 -7.43
CA ALA A 53 12.68 2.29 -6.33
C ALA A 53 11.55 1.38 -6.84
N GLU A 54 10.85 1.77 -7.90
CA GLU A 54 9.82 0.95 -8.54
C GLU A 54 10.41 -0.34 -9.14
N ALA A 55 11.57 -0.27 -9.79
CA ALA A 55 12.24 -1.42 -10.35
C ALA A 55 12.66 -2.42 -9.25
N ASN A 56 13.23 -1.92 -8.15
CA ASN A 56 13.59 -2.75 -7.00
C ASN A 56 12.34 -3.37 -6.36
N ALA A 57 11.27 -2.60 -6.15
CA ALA A 57 10.02 -3.12 -5.59
C ALA A 57 9.39 -4.21 -6.49
N LYS A 58 9.45 -4.05 -7.82
CA LYS A 58 8.99 -5.08 -8.76
C LYS A 58 9.88 -6.32 -8.72
N ALA A 59 11.20 -6.15 -8.66
CA ALA A 59 12.14 -7.26 -8.56
C ALA A 59 11.94 -8.06 -7.26
N GLU A 60 11.76 -7.40 -6.12
CA GLU A 60 11.47 -8.07 -4.85
C GLU A 60 10.14 -8.82 -4.89
N LYS A 61 9.08 -8.20 -5.44
CA LYS A 61 7.80 -8.91 -5.65
C LYS A 61 7.94 -10.13 -6.54
N GLU A 62 8.72 -10.05 -7.61
CA GLU A 62 8.95 -11.18 -8.51
C GLU A 62 9.76 -12.30 -7.84
N LYS A 63 10.79 -11.97 -7.06
CA LYS A 63 11.54 -12.93 -6.25
C LYS A 63 10.63 -13.64 -5.24
N ASN A 64 9.85 -12.87 -4.48
CA ASN A 64 8.90 -13.42 -3.50
C ASN A 64 7.86 -14.30 -4.19
N ALA A 65 7.32 -13.87 -5.33
CA ALA A 65 6.35 -14.66 -6.09
C ALA A 65 6.95 -15.96 -6.68
N LYS A 66 8.26 -16.01 -6.97
CA LYS A 66 8.95 -17.25 -7.35
C LYS A 66 9.13 -18.16 -6.15
N ALA A 67 9.65 -17.63 -5.04
CA ALA A 67 9.85 -18.38 -3.81
C ALA A 67 8.53 -18.96 -3.24
N LEU A 68 7.43 -18.20 -3.32
CA LEU A 68 6.10 -18.68 -2.95
C LEU A 68 5.64 -19.85 -3.82
N ARG A 69 5.86 -19.79 -5.14
CA ARG A 69 5.51 -20.89 -6.05
C ARG A 69 6.32 -22.15 -5.75
N ASP A 70 7.63 -21.99 -5.54
CA ASP A 70 8.51 -23.11 -5.22
C ASP A 70 8.13 -23.74 -3.87
N GLY A 71 7.86 -22.90 -2.86
CA GLY A 71 7.39 -23.35 -1.54
C GLY A 71 6.03 -24.02 -1.61
N PHE A 72 5.10 -23.50 -2.41
CA PHE A 72 3.78 -24.09 -2.64
C PHE A 72 3.88 -25.50 -3.24
N LEU A 73 4.75 -25.69 -4.23
CA LEU A 73 4.97 -27.02 -4.83
C LEU A 73 5.52 -28.02 -3.80
N ARG A 74 6.43 -27.58 -2.91
CA ARG A 74 6.93 -28.43 -1.81
C ARG A 74 5.81 -28.83 -0.86
N ILE A 75 4.97 -27.87 -0.45
CA ILE A 75 3.82 -28.14 0.43
C ILE A 75 2.85 -29.12 -0.22
N GLN A 76 2.58 -29.01 -1.53
CA GLN A 76 1.69 -29.95 -2.22
C GLN A 76 2.19 -31.40 -2.18
N THR A 77 3.51 -31.60 -2.19
CA THR A 77 4.10 -32.95 -2.09
C THR A 77 4.16 -33.49 -0.65
N GLU A 78 3.93 -32.64 0.35
CA GLU A 78 3.93 -33.01 1.76
C GLU A 78 2.67 -33.81 2.10
N ALA A 79 2.83 -34.93 2.83
CA ALA A 79 1.69 -35.74 3.27
C ALA A 79 0.96 -35.02 4.41
N VAL A 80 -0.33 -34.74 4.21
CA VAL A 80 -1.17 -34.13 5.23
C VAL A 80 -1.61 -35.22 6.23
N PRO A 81 -1.48 -35.00 7.55
CA PRO A 81 -1.94 -35.97 8.54
C PRO A 81 -3.45 -36.23 8.42
N MET A 82 -3.86 -37.50 8.51
CA MET A 82 -5.27 -37.90 8.34
C MET A 82 -6.05 -38.02 9.64
N THR A 83 -5.37 -38.07 10.79
CA THR A 83 -6.04 -38.19 12.09
C THR A 83 -6.31 -36.82 12.71
N PRO A 84 -7.46 -36.60 13.37
CA PRO A 84 -7.79 -35.31 13.97
C PRO A 84 -6.72 -34.79 14.95
N ASP A 85 -6.21 -35.66 15.83
CA ASP A 85 -5.18 -35.29 16.80
C ASP A 85 -3.87 -34.84 16.13
N GLN A 86 -3.49 -35.48 15.01
CA GLN A 86 -2.30 -35.07 14.26
C GLN A 86 -2.53 -33.81 13.43
N GLN A 87 -3.77 -33.56 12.98
CA GLN A 87 -4.13 -32.33 12.28
C GLN A 87 -4.06 -31.12 13.21
N GLU A 88 -4.52 -31.27 14.46
CA GLU A 88 -4.40 -30.22 15.48
C GLU A 88 -2.93 -29.91 15.80
N GLY A 89 -2.11 -30.95 15.97
CA GLY A 89 -0.67 -30.78 16.18
C GLY A 89 0.02 -30.08 15.01
N TYR A 90 -0.28 -30.50 13.78
CA TYR A 90 0.26 -29.90 12.56
C TYR A 90 -0.18 -28.45 12.38
N PHE A 91 -1.45 -28.14 12.66
CA PHE A 91 -1.98 -26.78 12.66
C PHE A 91 -1.24 -25.90 13.68
N ALA A 92 -1.13 -26.37 14.92
CA ALA A 92 -0.49 -25.61 15.99
C ALA A 92 0.99 -25.36 15.69
N GLU A 93 1.71 -26.37 15.19
CA GLU A 93 3.11 -26.22 14.77
C GLU A 93 3.25 -25.20 13.64
N ALA A 94 2.43 -25.32 12.59
CA ALA A 94 2.45 -24.41 11.45
C ALA A 94 2.10 -22.97 11.85
N ALA A 95 1.10 -22.75 12.69
CA ALA A 95 0.74 -21.42 13.18
C ALA A 95 1.87 -20.81 14.01
N ASN A 96 2.44 -21.57 14.96
CA ASN A 96 3.54 -21.11 15.80
C ASN A 96 4.80 -20.77 14.98
N GLN A 97 5.14 -21.59 13.99
CA GLN A 97 6.28 -21.32 13.09
C GLN A 97 6.03 -20.07 12.24
N GLY A 98 4.82 -19.89 11.70
CA GLY A 98 4.44 -18.70 10.96
C GLY A 98 4.58 -17.42 11.79
N GLU A 99 4.14 -17.44 13.05
CA GLU A 99 4.26 -16.31 13.98
C GLU A 99 5.71 -16.01 14.36
N GLN A 100 6.51 -17.04 14.62
CA GLN A 100 7.94 -16.87 14.93
C GLN A 100 8.71 -16.25 13.76
N LEU A 101 8.39 -16.65 12.52
CA LEU A 101 9.02 -16.09 11.32
C LEU A 101 8.63 -14.63 11.10
N ILE A 102 7.39 -14.24 11.42
CA ILE A 102 7.00 -12.82 11.43
C ILE A 102 7.84 -12.02 12.42
N ALA A 103 8.10 -12.56 13.61
CA ALA A 103 8.89 -11.90 14.64
C ALA A 103 10.38 -11.72 14.24
N GLN A 104 10.89 -12.54 13.32
CA GLN A 104 12.27 -12.45 12.81
C GLN A 104 12.47 -11.35 11.75
N GLY A 105 11.40 -10.87 11.13
CA GLY A 105 11.41 -9.74 10.20
C GLY A 105 10.98 -10.07 8.76
N GLU A 106 11.04 -9.06 7.90
CA GLU A 106 10.42 -9.09 6.56
C GLU A 106 11.05 -10.12 5.60
N GLU A 107 12.32 -10.48 5.81
CA GLU A 107 13.03 -11.50 5.02
C GLU A 107 12.35 -12.88 5.13
N HIS A 108 11.67 -13.16 6.25
CA HIS A 108 11.01 -14.44 6.52
C HIS A 108 9.51 -14.43 6.23
N TYR A 109 8.96 -13.34 5.68
CA TYR A 109 7.52 -13.23 5.40
C TYR A 109 7.02 -14.25 4.36
N VAL A 110 7.86 -14.59 3.39
CA VAL A 110 7.55 -15.64 2.40
C VAL A 110 7.39 -16.99 3.08
N GLU A 111 8.33 -17.34 3.98
CA GLU A 111 8.30 -18.59 4.72
C GLU A 111 7.11 -18.62 5.69
N ALA A 112 6.85 -17.52 6.40
CA ALA A 112 5.70 -17.39 7.28
C ALA A 112 4.39 -17.65 6.54
N ALA A 113 4.19 -17.05 5.36
CA ALA A 113 3.01 -17.26 4.53
C ALA A 113 2.82 -18.74 4.12
N LEU A 114 3.91 -19.46 3.85
CA LEU A 114 3.89 -20.88 3.55
C LEU A 114 3.43 -21.71 4.75
N HIS A 115 3.87 -21.38 5.97
CA HIS A 115 3.39 -22.05 7.19
C HIS A 115 1.91 -21.77 7.46
N PHE A 116 1.43 -20.53 7.31
CA PHE A 116 -0.01 -20.23 7.44
C PHE A 116 -0.85 -20.93 6.38
N PHE A 117 -0.31 -21.12 5.16
CA PHE A 117 -0.98 -21.92 4.13
C PHE A 117 -1.07 -23.41 4.49
N ARG A 118 -0.06 -23.99 5.15
CA ARG A 118 -0.14 -25.36 5.69
C ARG A 118 -1.29 -25.51 6.68
N ALA A 119 -1.43 -24.56 7.60
CA ALA A 119 -2.52 -24.52 8.57
C ALA A 119 -3.91 -24.44 7.89
N LEU A 120 -4.05 -23.68 6.80
CA LEU A 120 -5.29 -23.58 6.04
C LEU A 120 -5.73 -24.89 5.38
N ARG A 121 -4.81 -25.84 5.11
CA ARG A 121 -5.14 -27.12 4.47
C ARG A 121 -5.76 -28.14 5.43
N VAL A 122 -5.46 -28.03 6.72
CA VAL A 122 -5.97 -28.94 7.75
C VAL A 122 -7.17 -28.38 8.49
N TYR A 123 -7.45 -27.08 8.36
CA TYR A 123 -8.56 -26.44 9.04
C TYR A 123 -9.88 -26.66 8.30
N GLY A 124 -10.92 -27.11 9.01
CA GLY A 124 -12.21 -27.47 8.41
C GLY A 124 -12.99 -26.30 7.79
N ASN A 125 -12.74 -25.06 8.23
CA ASN A 125 -13.39 -23.85 7.69
C ASN A 125 -12.36 -22.75 7.38
N PRO A 126 -11.69 -22.78 6.21
CA PRO A 126 -10.61 -21.85 5.90
C PRO A 126 -11.04 -20.38 5.86
N GLY A 127 -12.34 -20.08 5.69
CA GLY A 127 -12.86 -18.70 5.67
C GLY A 127 -12.79 -18.03 7.05
N GLU A 128 -13.08 -18.77 8.12
CA GLU A 128 -12.98 -18.27 9.49
C GLU A 128 -11.52 -18.01 9.87
N LEU A 129 -10.63 -18.96 9.57
CA LEU A 129 -9.21 -18.83 9.86
C LEU A 129 -8.58 -17.65 9.11
N LEU A 130 -8.98 -17.42 7.85
CA LEU A 130 -8.55 -16.26 7.08
C LEU A 130 -9.01 -14.94 7.73
N ALA A 131 -10.21 -14.90 8.30
CA ALA A 131 -10.70 -13.72 9.02
C ALA A 131 -9.92 -13.45 10.32
N VAL A 132 -9.37 -14.48 10.96
CA VAL A 132 -8.43 -14.31 12.08
C VAL A 132 -7.11 -13.74 11.58
N TYR A 133 -6.55 -14.29 10.50
CA TYR A 133 -5.30 -13.79 9.91
C TYR A 133 -5.38 -12.33 9.49
N GLN A 134 -6.51 -11.89 8.94
CA GLN A 134 -6.74 -10.47 8.62
C GLN A 134 -6.55 -9.51 9.81
N ARG A 135 -6.70 -10.00 11.05
CA ARG A 135 -6.59 -9.20 12.27
C ARG A 135 -5.21 -9.29 12.92
N VAL A 136 -4.54 -10.45 12.84
CA VAL A 136 -3.32 -10.74 13.61
C VAL A 136 -2.04 -10.75 12.77
N VAL A 137 -2.15 -10.95 11.45
CA VAL A 137 -1.00 -11.06 10.54
C VAL A 137 -0.74 -9.73 9.84
N PRO A 138 0.54 -9.30 9.67
CA PRO A 138 0.86 -8.10 8.90
C PRO A 138 0.33 -8.15 7.46
N PRO A 139 -0.14 -7.02 6.89
CA PRO A 139 -0.69 -6.99 5.53
C PRO A 139 0.21 -7.60 4.43
N PRO A 140 1.54 -7.41 4.44
CA PRO A 140 2.41 -8.02 3.42
C PRO A 140 2.36 -9.55 3.41
N VAL A 141 2.28 -10.18 4.60
CA VAL A 141 2.21 -11.65 4.72
C VAL A 141 0.84 -12.14 4.31
N LEU A 142 -0.22 -11.42 4.68
CA LEU A 142 -1.59 -11.73 4.27
C LEU A 142 -1.75 -11.73 2.74
N ASP A 143 -1.19 -10.74 2.05
CA ASP A 143 -1.19 -10.67 0.58
C ASP A 143 -0.51 -11.90 -0.06
N MET A 144 0.55 -12.42 0.57
CA MET A 144 1.24 -13.63 0.12
C MET A 144 0.40 -14.89 0.36
N ILE A 145 -0.30 -14.99 1.51
CA ILE A 145 -1.24 -16.09 1.79
C ILE A 145 -2.36 -16.10 0.75
N ILE A 146 -2.94 -14.93 0.43
CA ILE A 146 -3.99 -14.82 -0.59
C ILE A 146 -3.47 -15.26 -1.97
N GLN A 147 -2.23 -14.90 -2.33
CA GLN A 147 -1.59 -15.39 -3.57
C GLN A 147 -1.44 -16.92 -3.58
N LEU A 148 -1.07 -17.54 -2.45
CA LEU A 148 -0.98 -19.00 -2.33
C LEU A 148 -2.35 -19.68 -2.48
N ILE A 149 -3.40 -19.10 -1.90
CA ILE A 149 -4.78 -19.59 -2.08
C ILE A 149 -5.19 -19.53 -3.56
N ALA A 150 -4.89 -18.42 -4.25
CA ALA A 150 -5.18 -18.26 -5.68
C ALA A 150 -4.38 -19.24 -6.57
N LEU A 151 -3.12 -19.53 -6.21
CA LEU A 151 -2.32 -20.56 -6.87
C LEU A 151 -2.94 -21.95 -6.66
N SER A 152 -3.42 -22.25 -5.46
CA SER A 152 -4.08 -23.52 -5.13
C SER A 152 -5.36 -23.76 -5.92
N THR A 153 -6.22 -22.74 -6.05
CA THR A 153 -7.45 -22.85 -6.85
C THR A 153 -7.15 -22.99 -8.34
N SER A 154 -6.11 -22.32 -8.83
CA SER A 154 -5.66 -22.43 -10.22
C SER A 154 -5.14 -23.84 -10.55
N THR A 155 -4.36 -24.46 -9.65
CA THR A 155 -3.89 -25.84 -9.84
C THR A 155 -5.01 -26.86 -9.74
N ALA A 156 -5.99 -26.66 -8.84
CA ALA A 156 -7.14 -27.55 -8.71
C ALA A 156 -8.04 -27.54 -9.96
N THR A 157 -8.19 -26.38 -10.61
CA THR A 157 -9.01 -26.23 -11.82
C THR A 157 -8.28 -26.73 -13.08
N GLY A 158 -6.94 -26.69 -13.11
CA GLY A 158 -6.11 -27.17 -14.23
C GLY A 158 -5.91 -28.69 -14.28
N ALA A 159 -6.10 -29.41 -13.17
CA ALA A 159 -5.99 -30.87 -13.10
C ALA A 159 -7.30 -31.62 -13.47
N GLY A 160 -8.33 -30.89 -13.90
CA GLY A 160 -9.67 -31.42 -14.21
C GLY A 160 -10.16 -31.23 -15.66
N ALA A 161 -9.28 -31.00 -16.63
CA ALA A 161 -9.65 -30.94 -18.05
C ALA A 161 -9.86 -32.35 -18.63
N GLY A 162 -10.87 -33.05 -18.09
CA GLY A 162 -11.24 -34.42 -18.44
C GLY A 162 -12.66 -34.77 -18.02
N ALA A 163 -13.58 -33.80 -17.97
CA ALA A 163 -15.02 -34.08 -17.89
C ALA A 163 -15.79 -32.95 -18.60
N ARG A 164 -16.28 -33.30 -19.78
CA ARG A 164 -17.10 -32.48 -20.68
C ARG A 164 -18.43 -32.13 -20.00
N PRO A 165 -18.83 -30.86 -19.84
CA PRO A 165 -20.24 -30.56 -19.62
C PRO A 165 -20.91 -30.54 -21.00
N THR A 166 -21.74 -31.55 -21.25
CA THR A 166 -22.75 -31.48 -22.30
C THR A 166 -23.72 -30.36 -21.97
N ALA A 167 -23.79 -29.38 -22.87
CA ALA A 167 -24.82 -28.36 -22.84
C ALA A 167 -26.21 -29.00 -23.01
N ALA A 168 -26.99 -28.98 -21.94
CA ALA A 168 -28.45 -29.03 -21.94
C ALA A 168 -28.85 -27.81 -21.09
N SER A 169 -29.15 -26.65 -21.69
CA SER A 169 -30.42 -26.31 -22.33
C SER A 169 -31.60 -26.55 -21.40
N LEU A 170 -32.13 -25.47 -20.81
CA LEU A 170 -33.51 -25.21 -20.36
C LEU A 170 -33.43 -23.95 -19.48
N GLU A 171 -33.55 -22.77 -20.09
CA GLU A 171 -34.81 -22.02 -20.25
C GLU A 171 -35.22 -21.27 -18.98
N THR A 172 -34.86 -19.98 -18.98
CA THR A 172 -35.53 -18.91 -18.26
C THR A 172 -36.84 -18.56 -18.99
N PRO A 173 -38.01 -18.59 -18.34
CA PRO A 173 -39.18 -17.89 -18.87
C PRO A 173 -39.20 -16.43 -18.38
N ALA A 174 -39.41 -15.54 -19.33
CA ALA A 174 -39.63 -14.10 -19.20
C ALA A 174 -41.01 -13.76 -18.57
N PRO A 175 -41.28 -12.48 -18.25
CA PRO A 175 -42.28 -12.04 -17.27
C PRO A 175 -43.64 -11.59 -17.87
N ALA A 176 -44.70 -11.57 -17.06
CA ALA A 176 -45.95 -10.77 -17.20
C ALA A 176 -46.97 -11.15 -16.09
N PRO A 177 -48.08 -10.41 -15.87
CA PRO A 177 -48.35 -8.97 -15.92
C PRO A 177 -49.05 -8.44 -14.64
N ALA A 178 -49.31 -7.13 -14.61
CA ALA A 178 -49.97 -6.37 -13.54
C ALA A 178 -51.46 -6.73 -13.27
N SER A 179 -51.89 -6.51 -12.03
CA SER A 179 -53.28 -6.21 -11.61
C SER A 179 -53.20 -5.29 -10.38
N VAL A 180 -53.36 -3.97 -10.53
CA VAL A 180 -54.57 -3.17 -10.20
C VAL A 180 -55.43 -3.69 -9.06
N GLU A 181 -55.29 -3.06 -7.88
CA GLU A 181 -56.43 -2.73 -7.02
C GLU A 181 -56.18 -1.35 -6.39
N ASP A 182 -57.16 -0.48 -6.63
CA ASP A 182 -57.35 0.89 -6.15
C ASP A 182 -57.34 1.02 -4.63
N LEU A 183 -57.02 2.23 -4.14
CA LEU A 183 -57.78 2.95 -3.09
C LEU A 183 -57.23 4.39 -2.94
N ASP A 184 -57.95 5.32 -3.57
CA ASP A 184 -58.35 6.67 -3.13
C ASP A 184 -57.30 7.75 -2.74
N GLU A 185 -57.03 8.61 -3.72
CA GLU A 185 -57.24 10.08 -3.75
C GLU A 185 -57.34 10.88 -2.41
N GLU A 186 -56.32 11.69 -2.10
CA GLU A 186 -56.51 13.11 -1.75
C GLU A 186 -55.21 13.94 -1.84
N LYS A 187 -55.27 15.06 -2.57
CA LYS A 187 -54.30 16.17 -2.67
C LYS A 187 -55.16 17.45 -2.58
N PRO A 188 -54.77 18.60 -1.97
CA PRO A 188 -53.59 19.43 -2.33
C PRO A 188 -52.90 20.03 -1.07
N ALA A 189 -51.78 20.75 -1.05
CA ALA A 189 -51.21 21.87 -1.81
C ALA A 189 -49.76 22.08 -1.27
N LYS A 190 -48.72 22.27 -2.11
CA LYS A 190 -48.04 23.52 -2.53
C LYS A 190 -47.04 24.12 -1.52
N GLU A 191 -45.96 24.68 -2.08
CA GLU A 191 -44.88 25.53 -1.50
C GLU A 191 -43.74 24.78 -0.78
N ASP A 192 -42.44 25.07 -0.95
CA ASP A 192 -41.66 25.93 -1.83
C ASP A 192 -40.20 25.45 -1.73
N ALA A 193 -39.43 25.53 -2.82
CA ALA A 193 -37.96 25.45 -2.76
C ALA A 193 -37.41 26.83 -2.29
N PRO A 194 -36.18 26.96 -1.74
CA PRO A 194 -34.99 26.80 -2.59
C PRO A 194 -33.72 26.25 -1.90
N SER A 195 -32.84 25.71 -2.73
CA SER A 195 -31.40 25.53 -2.47
C SER A 195 -30.69 26.89 -2.30
N PRO A 196 -29.50 27.00 -1.68
CA PRO A 196 -28.29 26.84 -2.50
C PRO A 196 -27.04 26.24 -1.81
N ASN A 197 -26.15 25.75 -2.68
CA ASN A 197 -24.73 25.45 -2.48
C ASN A 197 -23.97 26.36 -1.49
N SER A 198 -23.00 25.76 -0.77
CA SER A 198 -21.70 26.39 -0.54
C SER A 198 -20.60 25.33 -0.56
N ALA A 199 -19.61 25.59 -1.42
CA ALA A 199 -18.39 24.83 -1.58
C ALA A 199 -17.30 25.30 -0.60
N SER A 200 -16.25 24.48 -0.49
CA SER A 200 -14.86 24.89 -0.25
C SER A 200 -14.48 25.33 1.17
N GLN A 201 -13.65 24.51 1.82
CA GLN A 201 -12.38 24.85 2.52
C GLN A 201 -11.90 23.54 3.19
N GLY A 202 -10.66 23.08 3.11
CA GLY A 202 -9.39 23.74 2.84
C GLY A 202 -8.40 23.10 3.82
N SER A 203 -7.66 22.09 3.36
CA SER A 203 -6.64 21.39 4.14
C SER A 203 -5.49 22.34 4.47
N GLY A 204 -5.38 22.75 5.73
CA GLY A 204 -4.40 23.73 6.19
C GLY A 204 -4.10 23.70 7.69
N ALA A 205 -4.49 22.65 8.41
CA ALA A 205 -4.45 22.65 9.88
C ALA A 205 -3.43 21.69 10.52
N GLU A 206 -2.47 21.12 9.77
CA GLU A 206 -1.52 20.12 10.34
C GLU A 206 -0.09 20.62 10.58
N TRP A 207 0.25 21.88 10.27
CA TRP A 207 1.62 22.39 10.49
C TRP A 207 1.84 23.18 11.78
N GLU A 208 0.78 23.44 12.56
CA GLU A 208 0.87 24.31 13.74
C GLU A 208 1.10 23.53 15.06
N LYS A 209 0.98 22.19 15.04
CA LYS A 209 1.08 21.36 16.24
C LYS A 209 2.52 20.96 16.62
N VAL A 210 3.50 21.17 15.74
CA VAL A 210 4.90 20.76 15.99
C VAL A 210 5.72 21.84 16.70
N ASN A 211 5.28 23.11 16.68
CA ASN A 211 6.05 24.21 17.28
C ASN A 211 5.71 24.50 18.75
N GLN A 212 4.75 23.77 19.34
CA GLN A 212 4.23 24.03 20.68
C GLN A 212 4.72 23.05 21.75
N GLU A 213 5.36 21.94 21.38
CA GLU A 213 5.95 20.95 22.32
C GLU A 213 7.44 21.20 22.63
N ALA A 214 8.04 22.30 22.13
CA ALA A 214 9.45 22.62 22.36
C ALA A 214 9.70 23.67 23.48
N GLN A 215 8.65 24.09 24.20
CA GLN A 215 8.78 25.06 25.30
C GLN A 215 7.91 24.73 26.52
N GLU A 216 7.94 23.47 26.98
CA GLU A 216 7.65 23.14 28.38
C GLU A 216 8.69 22.14 28.92
#